data_AF-A0A7X2I9W7-F1
#
_entry.id   AF-A0A7X2I9W7-F1
#
_cell.length_a   1.000
_cell.length_b   1.000
_cell.length_c   1.000
_cell.angle_alpha   90.00
_cell.angle_beta   90.00
_cell.angle_gamma   90.00
#
_symmetry.space_group_name_H-M   'P 1'
#
loop_
_entity.id
_entity.type
_entity.pdbx_description
1 polymer ?
#
loop_
_entity_poly.entity_id
_entity_poly.type
_entity_poly.pdbx_seq_one_letter_code
_entity_poly.pdbx_strand_id
1 'polypeptide(L)' 'MEASTPLTEIDYHLLVAEFDMLWARPPEAALRARMDQMMRLISAFEESRRIASSACDSAASGRRR' A
#
# COMPACT_ATOMS: atom_id res chain seq x y z
N MET A 1 7.42 -12.37 -17.17
CA MET A 1 6.35 -11.59 -16.50
C MET A 1 6.54 -11.83 -15.02
N GLU A 2 7.25 -10.94 -14.33
CA GLU A 2 7.34 -10.97 -12.87
C GLU A 2 5.91 -10.79 -12.35
N ALA A 3 5.34 -11.86 -11.80
CA ALA A 3 4.09 -11.76 -11.07
C ALA A 3 4.40 -10.90 -9.86
N SER A 4 3.97 -9.63 -9.87
CA SER A 4 4.07 -8.72 -8.74
C SER A 4 3.46 -9.44 -7.55
N THR A 5 4.30 -9.99 -6.68
CA THR A 5 3.84 -10.66 -5.47
C THR A 5 2.99 -9.65 -4.71
N PRO A 6 1.79 -10.04 -4.26
CA PRO A 6 0.97 -9.14 -3.46
C PRO A 6 1.81 -8.68 -2.27
N LEU A 7 1.90 -7.35 -2.12
CA LEU A 7 2.61 -6.72 -1.01
C LEU A 7 2.14 -7.36 0.30
N THR A 8 3.04 -7.90 1.10
CA THR A 8 2.68 -8.38 2.43
C THR A 8 2.54 -7.17 3.37
N GLU A 9 1.90 -7.35 4.52
CA GLU A 9 1.77 -6.27 5.52
C GLU A 9 3.14 -5.83 6.05
N ILE A 10 4.09 -6.76 6.18
CA ILE A 10 5.48 -6.46 6.56
C ILE A 10 6.15 -5.62 5.48
N ASP A 11 6.02 -6.01 4.20
CA ASP A 11 6.59 -5.27 3.08
C ASP A 11 5.98 -3.86 2.98
N TYR A 12 4.70 -3.71 3.27
CA TYR A 12 4.03 -2.41 3.35
C TYR A 12 4.67 -1.53 4.43
N HIS A 13 4.89 -2.04 5.64
CA HIS A 13 5.51 -1.26 6.70
C HIS A 13 6.96 -0.89 6.39
N LEU A 14 7.73 -1.77 5.75
CA LEU A 14 9.08 -1.46 5.28
C LEU A 14 9.07 -0.38 4.19
N LEU A 15 8.12 -0.47 3.25
CA LEU A 15 7.96 0.50 2.16
C LEU A 15 7.61 1.90 2.69
N VAL A 16 6.71 1.99 3.69
CA VAL A 16 6.37 3.25 4.36
C VAL A 16 7.58 3.82 5.09
N ALA A 17 8.32 3.00 5.84
CA ALA A 17 9.52 3.45 6.54
C ALA A 17 10.60 3.96 5.57
N GLU A 18 10.81 3.28 4.44
CA GLU A 18 11.72 3.75 3.39
C GLU A 18 11.23 5.07 2.78
N PHE A 19 9.92 5.21 2.54
CA PHE A 19 9.34 6.45 2.01
C PHE A 19 9.63 7.63 2.94
N ASP A 20 9.42 7.46 4.25
CA ASP A 20 9.68 8.49 5.26
C ASP A 20 11.15 8.91 5.30
N MET A 21 12.07 7.94 5.20
CA MET A 21 13.51 8.23 5.16
C MET A 21 13.90 9.02 3.90
N LEU A 22 13.30 8.73 2.75
CA LEU A 22 13.56 9.44 1.50
C LEU A 22 12.94 10.84 1.52
N TRP A 23 11.78 11.01 2.16
CA TRP A 23 11.11 12.30 2.32
C TRP A 23 11.90 13.28 3.19
N ALA A 24 12.68 12.78 4.17
CA ALA A 24 13.51 13.59 5.05
C ALA A 24 14.77 14.17 4.36
N ARG A 25 15.10 13.74 3.13
CA ARG A 25 16.31 14.15 2.41
C ARG A 25 16.01 15.27 1.40
N PRO A 26 17.02 16.10 1.04
CA PRO A 26 16.86 17.10 -0.01
C PRO A 26 16.41 16.46 -1.32
N PRO A 27 15.43 17.04 -2.03
CA PRO A 27 14.79 16.40 -3.17
C PRO A 27 15.73 16.36 -4.38
N GLU A 28 16.34 15.21 -4.62
CA GLU A 28 17.04 14.91 -5.87
C GLU A 28 16.05 14.44 -6.94
N ALA A 29 16.27 14.79 -8.21
CA ALA A 29 15.32 14.48 -9.28
C ALA A 29 15.08 12.96 -9.43
N ALA A 30 16.11 12.14 -9.20
CA ALA A 30 16.00 10.68 -9.22
C ALA A 30 15.19 10.12 -8.04
N LEU A 31 15.18 10.82 -6.88
CA LEU A 31 14.37 10.44 -5.72
C LEU A 31 12.89 10.62 -6.00
N ARG A 32 12.48 11.70 -6.69
CA ARG A 32 11.06 11.97 -6.99
C ARG A 32 10.37 10.83 -7.73
N ALA A 33 10.98 10.32 -8.80
CA ALA A 33 10.40 9.21 -9.57
C ALA A 33 10.23 7.94 -8.73
N ARG A 34 11.20 7.67 -7.84
CA ARG A 34 11.12 6.54 -6.90
C ARG A 34 10.01 6.75 -5.86
N MET A 35 9.89 7.95 -5.30
CA MET A 35 8.83 8.27 -4.34
C MET A 35 7.43 8.18 -4.96
N ASP A 36 7.27 8.62 -6.21
CA ASP A 36 6.00 8.48 -6.95
C ASP A 36 5.63 7.00 -7.14
N GLN A 37 6.61 6.14 -7.42
CA GLN A 37 6.39 4.70 -7.52
C GLN A 37 5.98 4.09 -6.18
N MET A 38 6.67 4.46 -5.09
CA MET A 38 6.34 3.98 -3.74
C MET A 38 4.94 4.41 -3.31
N MET A 39 4.54 5.65 -3.59
CA MET A 39 3.21 6.16 -3.27
C MET A 39 2.10 5.38 -3.99
N ARG A 40 2.32 4.98 -5.25
CA ARG A 40 1.37 4.13 -6.01
C ARG A 40 1.21 2.74 -5.38
N LEU A 41 2.32 2.14 -4.94
CA LEU A 41 2.29 0.82 -4.29
C LEU A 41 1.57 0.86 -2.94
N ILE A 42 1.84 1.88 -2.12
CA ILE A 42 1.15 2.13 -0.84
C ILE A 42 -0.36 2.29 -1.09
N SER A 43 -0.74 3.15 -2.05
CA SER A 43 -2.14 3.42 -2.38
C SER A 43 -2.88 2.16 -2.86
N ALA A 44 -2.26 1.37 -3.74
CA ALA A 44 -2.85 0.15 -4.27
C ALA A 44 -3.07 -0.91 -3.17
N PHE A 45 -2.12 -1.02 -2.24
CA PHE A 45 -2.24 -1.94 -1.11
C PHE A 45 -3.34 -1.50 -0.12
N GLU A 46 -3.40 -0.22 0.22
CA GLU A 46 -4.42 0.34 1.11
C GLU A 46 -5.84 0.19 0.54
N GLU A 47 -6.00 0.42 -0.77
CA GLU A 47 -7.29 0.22 -1.44
C GLU A 47 -7.69 -1.26 -1.41
N SER A 48 -6.74 -2.17 -1.67
CA SER A 48 -7.00 -3.62 -1.59
C SER A 48 -7.43 -4.04 -0.17
N ARG A 49 -6.80 -3.48 0.88
CA ARG A 49 -7.20 -3.69 2.28
C ARG A 49 -8.58 -3.13 2.59
N ARG A 50 -8.91 -1.92 2.10
CA ARG A 50 -10.22 -1.29 2.29
C ARG A 50 -11.34 -2.12 1.65
N ILE A 51 -11.11 -2.64 0.45
CA ILE A 51 -12.06 -3.53 -0.24
C ILE A 51 -12.22 -4.83 0.55
N ALA A 52 -11.14 -5.45 1.00
CA ALA A 52 -11.19 -6.67 1.80
C ALA A 52 -11.95 -6.47 3.13
N SER A 53 -11.74 -5.33 3.80
CA SER A 53 -12.45 -4.97 5.04
C SER A 53 -13.94 -4.75 4.80
N SER A 54 -14.31 -3.96 3.79
CA SER A 54 -15.72 -3.66 3.49
C SER A 54 -16.52 -4.87 2.99
N ALA A 55 -15.86 -5.83 2.32
CA ALA A 55 -16.44 -7.11 1.96
C ALA A 55 -16.75 -7.97 3.19
N CYS A 56 -15.91 -7.95 4.22
CA CYS A 56 -16.16 -8.66 5.49
C CYS A 56 -17.34 -8.06 6.27
N ASP A 57 -17.47 -6.73 6.29
CA ASP A 57 -18.59 -6.05 6.97
C ASP A 57 -19.94 -6.37 6.32
N SER A 58 -19.97 -6.47 4.99
CA SER A 58 -21.16 -6.85 4.23
C SER A 58 -21.57 -8.32 4.47
N ALA A 59 -20.59 -9.23 4.59
CA ALA A 59 -20.83 -10.64 4.89
C ALA A 59 -21.33 -10.89 6.33
N ALA A 60 -20.91 -10.06 7.29
CA ALA A 60 -21.36 -10.13 8.68
C ALA A 60 -22.81 -9.65 8.89
N SER A 61 -23.28 -8.71 8.06
CA SER A 61 -24.65 -8.17 8.13
C SER A 61 -25.72 -9.13 7.58
N GLY A 62 -25.35 -10.03 6.66
CA GLY A 62 -26.29 -10.94 5.98
C GLY A 62 -26.79 -12.16 6.79
N ARG A 63 -26.32 -12.37 8.02
CA ARG A 63 -26.63 -13.58 8.82
C ARG A 63 -27.69 -13.37 9.91
N ARG A 64 -28.55 -12.36 9.76
CA ARG A 64 -29.74 -12.15 10.60
C ARG A 64 -31.00 -12.09 9.74
N ARG A 65 -31.52 -13.25 9.33
CA ARG A 65 -32.94 -13.43 9.02
C ARG A 65 -33.31 -14.90 9.01
#